data_AF-A0A935BEB6-F1
#
_entry.id   AF-A0A935BEB6-F1
#
_cell.length_a   1.000
_cell.length_b   1.000
_cell.length_c   1.000
_cell.angle_alpha   90.00
_cell.angle_beta   90.00
_cell.angle_gamma   90.00
#
_symmetry.space_group_name_H-M   'P 1'
#
loop_
_entity.id
_entity.type
_entity.pdbx_description
1 polymer ?
#
loop_
_entity_poly.entity_id
_entity_poly.type
_entity_poly.pdbx_seq_one_letter_code
_entity_poly.pdbx_strand_id
1 'polypeptide(L)'
;MLLARVTPNARSARMAIETESSDGPRLRIWVTVPPEDGKANKAVIAMLAKALDLPKSALSIERGETSRVKQVHVGRRVAQGTM
;
A
#
# COMPACT_ATOMS: atom_id res chain seq x y z
N MET A 1 4.12 -10.55 -3.97
CA MET A 1 4.76 -9.29 -3.51
C MET A 1 4.22 -8.14 -4.34
N LEU A 2 3.75 -7.06 -3.74
CA LEU A 2 3.18 -5.91 -4.43
C LEU A 2 4.13 -4.71 -4.38
N LEU A 3 4.30 -4.02 -5.51
CA LEU A 3 5.06 -2.79 -5.60
C LEU A 3 4.11 -1.61 -5.43
N ALA A 4 4.31 -0.82 -4.38
CA ALA A 4 3.48 0.33 -4.07
C ALA A 4 4.31 1.64 -4.06
N ARG A 5 3.93 2.64 -4.85
CA ARG A 5 4.49 3.98 -4.79
C ARG A 5 3.65 4.84 -3.87
N VAL A 6 4.25 5.38 -2.82
CA VAL A 6 3.56 6.21 -1.83
C VAL A 6 3.82 7.69 -2.09
N THR A 7 2.73 8.45 -2.20
CA THR A 7 2.74 9.91 -2.31
C THR A 7 2.20 10.49 -1.00
N PRO A 8 3.08 10.93 -0.08
CA PRO A 8 2.66 11.61 1.15
C PRO A 8 2.17 13.04 0.86
N ASN A 9 1.54 13.68 1.85
CA ASN A 9 0.97 15.03 1.73
C ASN A 9 0.00 15.20 0.54
N ALA A 10 -0.73 14.15 0.19
CA ALA A 10 -1.77 14.24 -0.82
C ALA A 10 -2.99 14.98 -0.27
N ARG A 11 -3.71 15.70 -1.14
CA ARG A 11 -4.96 16.39 -0.78
C ARG A 11 -6.05 15.45 -0.26
N SER A 12 -6.03 14.19 -0.67
CA SER A 12 -6.94 13.14 -0.24
C SER A 12 -6.27 11.78 -0.24
N ALA A 13 -6.71 10.90 0.67
CA ALA A 13 -6.24 9.52 0.73
C ALA A 13 -6.95 8.69 -0.35
N ARG A 14 -6.17 8.09 -1.25
CA ARG A 14 -6.70 7.28 -2.37
C ARG A 14 -5.67 6.26 -2.86
N MET A 15 -6.14 5.27 -3.62
CA MET A 15 -5.28 4.26 -4.24
C MET A 15 -5.68 4.07 -5.71
N ALA A 16 -4.71 3.80 -6.56
CA ALA A 16 -4.93 3.44 -7.96
C ALA A 16 -3.93 2.36 -8.38
N ILE A 17 -4.28 1.60 -9.41
CA ILE A 17 -3.37 0.64 -10.04
C ILE A 17 -2.77 1.35 -11.25
N GLU A 18 -1.45 1.53 -11.27
CA GLU A 18 -0.69 1.94 -12.45
C GLU A 18 -0.27 0.67 -13.20
N THR A 19 -1.00 0.32 -14.25
CA THR A 19 -0.63 -0.76 -15.17
C THR A 19 0.34 -0.30 -16.26
N GLU A 20 0.41 1.00 -16.53
CA GLU A 20 1.29 1.63 -17.54
C GLU A 20 2.68 2.00 -17.00
N SER A 21 3.28 1.13 -16.18
CA SER A 21 4.66 1.29 -15.73
C SER A 21 5.58 0.33 -16.49
N SER A 22 6.73 0.81 -16.94
CA SER A 22 7.73 0.02 -17.70
C SER A 22 8.21 -1.23 -16.96
N ASP A 23 8.05 -1.25 -15.64
CA ASP A 23 8.45 -2.35 -14.75
C ASP A 23 7.27 -3.26 -14.33
N GLY A 24 6.12 -3.13 -14.99
CA GLY A 24 4.90 -3.88 -14.69
C GLY A 24 3.94 -3.17 -13.72
N PRO A 25 2.84 -3.83 -13.32
CA PRO A 25 1.78 -3.21 -12.53
C PRO A 25 2.26 -2.79 -11.13
N ARG A 26 2.00 -1.53 -10.78
CA ARG A 26 2.34 -0.93 -9.49
C ARG A 26 1.09 -0.32 -8.84
N LEU A 27 1.01 -0.33 -7.52
CA LEU A 27 -0.03 0.36 -6.78
C LEU A 27 0.42 1.77 -6.45
N ARG A 28 -0.34 2.79 -6.82
CA ARG A 28 -0.07 4.17 -6.40
C ARG A 28 -0.98 4.53 -5.25
N ILE A 29 -0.37 4.86 -4.12
CA ILE A 29 -1.06 5.18 -2.88
C ILE A 29 -0.80 6.63 -2.53
N TRP A 30 -1.86 7.40 -2.38
CA TRP A 30 -1.82 8.77 -1.88
C TRP A 30 -2.26 8.76 -0.43
N VAL A 31 -1.44 9.33 0.44
CA VAL A 31 -1.76 9.49 1.85
C VAL A 31 -1.68 10.96 2.22
N THR A 32 -2.61 11.40 3.06
CA THR A 32 -2.66 12.78 3.58
C THR A 32 -1.62 13.02 4.68
N VAL A 33 -1.08 11.94 5.26
CA VAL A 33 -0.07 12.02 6.32
C VAL A 33 1.31 12.35 5.75
N PRO A 34 2.14 13.09 6.51
CA PRO A 34 3.52 13.35 6.14
C PRO A 34 4.35 12.05 6.17
N PRO A 35 5.49 12.00 5.45
CA PRO A 35 6.39 10.85 5.44
C PRO A 35 7.25 10.76 6.72
N GLU A 36 6.71 11.20 7.85
CA GLU A 36 7.41 11.23 9.13
C GLU A 36 7.12 9.96 9.94
N ASP A 37 8.15 9.39 10.57
CA ASP A 37 8.05 8.35 11.61
C ASP A 37 7.16 7.13 11.25
N GLY A 38 7.19 6.70 9.99
CA GLY A 38 6.40 5.54 9.55
C GLY A 38 4.88 5.75 9.60
N LYS A 39 4.39 6.99 9.80
CA LYS A 39 2.95 7.30 9.72
C LYS A 39 2.39 6.98 8.34
N ALA A 40 3.14 7.29 7.28
CA ALA A 40 2.81 6.90 5.91
C ALA A 40 2.71 5.37 5.75
N ASN A 41 3.61 4.60 6.38
CA ASN A 41 3.57 3.14 6.34
C ASN A 41 2.30 2.59 7.00
N LYS A 42 1.94 3.10 8.18
CA LYS A 42 0.70 2.72 8.89
C LYS A 42 -0.54 3.05 8.07
N ALA A 43 -0.58 4.22 7.43
CA ALA A 43 -1.69 4.63 6.56
C ALA A 43 -1.82 3.71 5.33
N VAL A 44 -0.70 3.37 4.69
CA VAL A 44 -0.65 2.42 3.57
C VAL A 44 -1.19 1.05 3.98
N ILE A 45 -0.70 0.49 5.08
CA ILE A 45 -1.17 -0.80 5.60
C ILE A 45 -2.66 -0.74 5.92
N ALA A 46 -3.15 0.33 6.55
CA ALA A 46 -4.56 0.47 6.88
C ALA A 46 -5.46 0.53 5.63
N MET A 47 -5.04 1.23 4.57
CA MET A 47 -5.80 1.29 3.32
C MET A 47 -5.78 -0.05 2.58
N LEU A 48 -4.62 -0.71 2.52
CA LEU A 48 -4.49 -2.04 1.92
C LEU A 48 -5.31 -3.10 2.67
N ALA A 49 -5.29 -3.06 4.01
CA ALA A 49 -6.08 -3.95 4.86
C ALA A 49 -7.57 -3.84 4.52
N LYS A 50 -8.08 -2.61 4.40
CA LYS A 50 -9.48 -2.36 4.06
C LYS A 50 -9.83 -2.75 2.63
N ALA A 51 -8.93 -2.50 1.67
CA ALA A 51 -9.19 -2.79 0.26
C ALA A 51 -9.12 -4.29 -0.08
N LEU A 52 -8.25 -5.03 0.61
CA LEU A 52 -8.05 -6.47 0.41
C LEU A 52 -8.81 -7.34 1.41
N ASP A 53 -9.52 -6.72 2.37
CA ASP A 53 -10.15 -7.37 3.51
C ASP A 53 -9.18 -8.29 4.29
N LEU A 54 -7.99 -7.76 4.55
CA LEU A 54 -6.90 -8.47 5.21
C LEU A 54 -6.58 -7.86 6.57
N PRO A 55 -6.21 -8.69 7.58
CA PRO A 55 -5.70 -8.15 8.83
C PRO A 55 -4.37 -7.44 8.58
N LYS A 56 -4.10 -6.37 9.34
CA LYS A 56 -2.86 -5.59 9.23
C LYS A 56 -1.60 -6.44 9.42
N SER A 57 -1.69 -7.53 10.21
CA SER A 57 -0.60 -8.49 10.41
C SER A 57 -0.25 -9.31 9.17
N ALA A 58 -1.17 -9.44 8.22
CA ALA A 58 -0.89 -10.08 6.93
C ALA A 58 -0.21 -9.13 5.94
N LEU A 59 -0.05 -7.85 6.28
CA LEU A 59 0.55 -6.84 5.43
C LEU A 59 1.85 -6.37 6.08
N SER A 60 2.97 -6.56 5.39
CA SER A 60 4.27 -6.10 5.86
C SER A 60 5.00 -5.34 4.77
N ILE A 61 5.77 -4.32 5.14
CA ILE A 61 6.61 -3.58 4.20
C ILE A 61 8.00 -4.21 4.28
N GLU A 62 8.37 -4.98 3.25
CA GLU A 62 9.65 -5.69 3.22
C GLU A 62 10.79 -4.81 2.72
N ARG A 63 10.53 -3.88 1.80
CA ARG A 63 11.54 -2.93 1.31
C ARG A 63 10.96 -1.56 1.03
N GLY A 64 11.81 -0.55 1.04
CA GLY A 64 11.43 0.84 0.72
C GLY A 64 10.95 1.63 1.93
N GLU A 65 11.46 1.33 3.12
CA GLU A 65 11.13 2.10 4.32
C GLU A 65 11.58 3.57 4.17
N THR A 66 12.76 3.79 3.59
CA THR A 66 13.36 5.09 3.26
C THR A 66 13.12 5.57 1.82
N SER A 67 12.45 4.78 0.97
CA SER A 67 12.22 5.12 -0.44
C SER A 67 10.75 5.40 -0.75
N ARG A 68 10.50 6.17 -1.82
CA ARG A 68 9.15 6.46 -2.34
C ARG A 68 8.47 5.23 -2.93
N VAL A 69 9.25 4.21 -3.30
CA VAL A 69 8.75 2.91 -3.77
C VAL A 69 8.88 1.92 -2.64
N LYS A 70 7.75 1.34 -2.22
CA LYS A 70 7.63 0.36 -1.15
C LYS A 70 7.28 -1.00 -1.73
N GLN A 71 7.98 -2.04 -1.33
CA GLN A 71 7.58 -3.42 -1.57
C GLN A 71 6.75 -3.87 -0.37
N VAL A 72 5.47 -4.11 -0.63
CA VAL A 72 4.55 -4.61 0.38
C VAL A 72 4.37 -6.11 0.15
N HIS A 73 4.74 -6.88 1.16
CA HIS A 73 4.32 -8.26 1.26
C HIS A 73 2.86 -8.30 1.65
N VAL A 74 2.07 -8.99 0.83
CA VAL A 74 0.68 -9.28 1.11
C VAL A 74 0.60 -10.78 1.34
N GLY A 75 0.39 -11.15 2.60
CA GLY A 75 0.16 -12.52 2.99
C GLY A 75 -1.09 -13.07 2.31
N ARG A 76 -1.11 -14.38 2.09
CA ARG A 76 -2.23 -15.04 1.45
C ARG A 76 -3.41 -15.12 2.42
N ARG A 77 -4.46 -14.34 2.16
CA ARG A 77 -5.82 -14.72 2.56
C ARG A 77 -6.67 -14.62 1.31
N VAL A 78 -7.13 -15.78 0.87
CA VAL A 78 -8.25 -15.86 -0.06
C VAL A 78 -9.44 -15.27 0.69
N ALA A 79 -10.00 -14.16 0.18
CA ALA A 79 -11.31 -13.72 0.64
C ALA A 79 -12.28 -14.87 0.34
N GLN A 80 -12.67 -15.61 1.37
CA GLN A 80 -13.89 -16.39 1.33
C GLN A 80 -15.03 -15.40 1.15
N GLY A 81 -15.93 -15.73 0.22
CA GLY A 81 -16.96 -14.84 -0.29
C GLY A 81 -17.72 -14.09 0.80
N THR A 82 -17.98 -12.83 0.51
CA THR A 82 -19.12 -12.13 1.09
C THR A 82 -20.21 -12.18 0.03
N MET A 83 -21.36 -12.66 0.50
CA MET A 83 -22.60 -13.06 -0.20
C MET A 83 -23.14 -12.03 -1.19
#